data_AF-A0A5C6FG46-F1
#
_entry.id   AF-A0A5C6FG46-F1
#
_cell.length_a   1.000
_cell.length_b   1.000
_cell.length_c   1.000
_cell.angle_alpha   90.00
_cell.angle_beta   90.00
_cell.angle_gamma   90.00
#
_symmetry.space_group_name_H-M   'P 1'
#
loop_
_entity.id
_entity.type
_entity.pdbx_description
1 polymer ?
#
loop_
_entity_poly.entity_id
_entity_poly.type
_entity_poly.pdbx_seq_one_letter_code
_entity_poly.pdbx_strand_id
1 'polypeptide(L)'
;MSPIEISEKDDPIGPCLDESGRRASVKGFLGVSMAGYLELLDWTGKQLRRDKVGVIPDHLGPILTRIGLDACGWCDVVSRFGRMFKRAAGTPESLAQEAIRSGQRWICARENPLGMSTT
;
A
#
# COMPACT_ATOMS: atom_id res chain seq x y z
N MET A 1 16.33 9.06 -5.90
CA MET A 1 15.15 8.47 -5.22
C MET A 1 15.51 7.04 -4.84
N SER A 2 15.04 6.52 -3.72
CA SER A 2 15.19 5.08 -3.44
C SER A 2 14.49 4.28 -4.55
N PRO A 3 14.99 3.09 -4.89
CA PRO A 3 14.32 2.20 -5.83
C PRO A 3 12.89 1.91 -5.33
N ILE A 4 11.98 1.63 -6.26
CA ILE A 4 10.63 1.14 -5.92
C ILE A 4 10.70 -0.36 -5.63
N GLU A 5 11.41 -1.08 -6.48
CA GLU A 5 11.51 -2.53 -6.48
C GLU A 5 12.32 -3.03 -5.29
N ILE A 6 11.82 -4.07 -4.62
CA ILE A 6 12.56 -4.89 -3.65
C ILE A 6 12.42 -6.37 -4.05
N SER A 7 13.53 -7.10 -4.05
CA SER A 7 13.54 -8.55 -4.14
C SER A 7 13.52 -9.12 -2.72
N GLU A 8 12.39 -9.68 -2.29
CA GLU A 8 12.28 -10.35 -0.98
C GLU A 8 13.26 -11.52 -0.82
N LYS A 9 13.75 -12.07 -1.94
CA LYS A 9 14.70 -13.19 -1.96
C LYS A 9 16.16 -12.73 -1.86
N ASP A 10 16.51 -11.67 -2.58
CA ASP A 10 17.91 -11.28 -2.78
C ASP A 10 18.32 -10.07 -1.95
N ASP A 11 17.37 -9.20 -1.59
CA ASP A 11 17.67 -7.99 -0.81
C ASP A 11 17.88 -8.31 0.68
N PRO A 12 18.77 -7.56 1.35
CA PRO A 12 19.09 -7.82 2.75
C PRO A 12 17.86 -7.67 3.64
N ILE A 13 17.70 -8.58 4.60
CA ILE A 13 16.64 -8.54 5.60
C ILE A 13 17.01 -7.51 6.69
N GLY A 14 16.02 -6.85 7.28
CA GLY A 14 16.19 -5.94 8.42
C GLY A 14 16.16 -4.44 8.09
N PRO A 15 16.28 -3.57 9.10
CA PRO A 15 16.18 -2.12 8.91
C PRO A 15 17.36 -1.57 8.09
N CYS A 16 17.09 -0.56 7.26
CA CYS A 16 18.10 0.14 6.49
C CYS A 16 17.71 1.62 6.43
N LEU A 17 17.94 2.30 7.54
CA LEU A 17 17.44 3.64 7.81
C LEU A 17 18.04 4.66 6.84
N ASP A 18 17.25 5.64 6.45
CA ASP A 18 17.73 6.81 5.72
C ASP A 18 18.29 7.84 6.71
N GLU A 19 19.57 8.17 6.56
CA GLU A 19 20.26 9.15 7.42
C GLU A 19 19.60 10.54 7.36
N SER A 20 18.90 10.87 6.27
CA SER A 20 18.24 12.16 6.15
C SER A 20 16.96 12.29 6.98
N GLY A 21 16.45 11.17 7.54
CA GLY A 21 15.21 11.12 8.31
C GLY A 21 13.94 11.42 7.51
N ARG A 22 14.07 11.71 6.20
CA ARG A 22 12.93 11.97 5.30
C ARG A 22 12.24 10.68 4.88
N ARG A 23 12.90 9.54 5.04
CA ARG A 23 12.37 8.21 4.71
C ARG A 23 12.58 7.26 5.88
N ALA A 24 11.68 6.27 5.99
CA ALA A 24 11.85 5.19 6.94
C ALA A 24 12.97 4.22 6.52
N SER A 25 13.26 4.12 5.22
CA SER A 25 14.26 3.21 4.67
C SER A 25 14.83 3.71 3.33
N VAL A 26 16.08 3.33 3.02
CA VAL A 26 16.70 3.53 1.69
C VAL A 26 16.46 2.37 0.73
N LYS A 27 15.91 1.26 1.20
CA LYS A 27 15.55 0.09 0.39
C LYS A 27 14.38 0.38 -0.54
N GLY A 28 14.24 -0.49 -1.54
CA GLY A 28 12.96 -0.70 -2.20
C GLY A 28 11.87 -1.07 -1.21
N PHE A 29 10.62 -0.95 -1.64
CA PHE A 29 9.47 -1.20 -0.77
C PHE A 29 8.33 -1.94 -1.45
N LEU A 30 8.38 -2.18 -2.76
CA LEU A 30 7.39 -2.96 -3.48
C LEU A 30 8.04 -4.14 -4.19
N GLY A 31 7.54 -5.34 -3.95
CA GLY A 31 7.87 -6.52 -4.76
C GLY A 31 7.14 -6.52 -6.10
N VAL A 32 7.04 -5.38 -6.79
CA VAL A 32 6.50 -5.26 -8.15
C VAL A 32 7.55 -4.63 -9.03
N SER A 33 7.55 -4.94 -10.33
CA SER A 33 8.42 -4.22 -11.25
C SER A 33 7.96 -2.77 -11.40
N MET A 34 8.89 -1.88 -11.75
CA MET A 34 8.60 -0.49 -12.07
C MET A 34 7.55 -0.38 -13.18
N ALA A 35 7.65 -1.22 -14.22
CA ALA A 35 6.65 -1.28 -15.27
C ALA A 35 5.26 -1.65 -14.74
N GLY A 36 5.16 -2.70 -13.91
CA GLY A 36 3.91 -3.11 -13.29
C GLY A 36 3.33 -2.04 -12.36
N TYR A 37 4.19 -1.31 -11.63
CA TYR A 37 3.76 -0.17 -10.82
C TYR A 37 3.19 0.97 -11.67
N LEU A 38 3.86 1.34 -12.76
CA LEU A 38 3.41 2.40 -13.65
C LEU A 38 2.10 2.03 -14.36
N GLU A 39 1.93 0.78 -14.76
CA GLU A 39 0.67 0.29 -15.33
C GLU A 39 -0.47 0.29 -14.31
N LEU A 40 -0.21 -0.12 -13.07
CA LEU A 40 -1.19 -0.01 -11.99
C LEU A 40 -1.58 1.46 -11.74
N LEU A 41 -0.61 2.37 -11.79
CA LEU A 41 -0.84 3.80 -11.59
C LEU A 41 -1.67 4.41 -12.74
N ASP A 42 -1.35 4.08 -14.00
CA ASP A 42 -2.11 4.50 -15.17
C ASP A 42 -3.55 3.94 -15.15
N TRP A 43 -3.70 2.65 -14.85
CA TRP A 43 -5.03 2.05 -14.68
C TRP A 43 -5.82 2.74 -13.55
N THR A 44 -5.19 2.97 -12.39
CA THR A 44 -5.85 3.65 -11.26
C THR A 44 -6.31 5.07 -11.65
N GLY A 45 -5.49 5.81 -12.40
CA GLY A 45 -5.87 7.12 -12.93
C GLY A 45 -7.10 7.06 -13.84
N LYS A 46 -7.22 6.02 -14.67
CA LYS A 46 -8.41 5.78 -15.50
C LYS A 46 -9.64 5.47 -14.65
N GLN A 47 -9.51 4.61 -13.63
CA GLN A 47 -10.64 4.24 -12.75
C GLN A 47 -11.21 5.42 -11.97
N LEU A 48 -10.36 6.33 -11.49
CA LEU A 48 -10.80 7.51 -10.73
C LEU A 48 -11.48 8.56 -11.63
N ARG A 49 -11.26 8.49 -12.94
CA ARG A 49 -11.92 9.35 -13.92
C ARG A 49 -13.31 8.77 -14.25
N ARG A 50 -14.36 9.50 -13.91
CA ARG A 50 -15.78 9.04 -13.99
C ARG A 50 -16.23 8.54 -15.36
N ASP A 51 -15.53 8.90 -16.42
CA ASP A 51 -15.86 8.61 -17.82
C ASP A 51 -15.22 7.33 -18.38
N LYS A 52 -14.34 6.64 -17.62
CA LYS A 52 -13.64 5.45 -18.14
C LYS A 52 -13.29 4.42 -17.06
N VAL A 53 -14.33 3.76 -16.52
CA VAL A 53 -14.13 2.55 -15.71
C VAL A 53 -13.72 1.39 -16.63
N GLY A 54 -12.45 1.00 -16.57
CA GLY A 54 -11.90 -0.17 -17.24
C GLY A 54 -11.86 -1.41 -16.34
N VAL A 55 -11.60 -2.57 -16.93
CA VAL A 55 -11.29 -3.80 -16.20
C VAL A 55 -9.83 -3.74 -15.75
N ILE A 56 -9.52 -4.23 -14.54
CA ILE A 56 -8.12 -4.39 -14.13
C ILE A 56 -7.43 -5.39 -15.06
N PRO A 57 -6.27 -5.07 -15.64
CA PRO A 57 -5.50 -6.05 -16.39
C PRO A 57 -5.20 -7.30 -15.54
N ASP A 58 -5.36 -8.49 -16.12
CA ASP A 58 -5.24 -9.77 -15.40
C ASP A 58 -3.91 -9.92 -14.67
N HIS A 59 -2.81 -9.40 -15.26
CA HIS A 59 -1.48 -9.48 -14.66
C HIS A 59 -1.28 -8.53 -13.48
N LEU A 60 -2.14 -7.52 -13.31
CA LEU A 60 -2.13 -6.63 -12.14
C LEU A 60 -3.02 -7.15 -10.99
N GLY A 61 -3.96 -8.06 -11.29
CA GLY A 61 -4.78 -8.72 -10.28
C GLY A 61 -3.97 -9.31 -9.11
N PRO A 62 -2.92 -10.11 -9.36
CA PRO A 62 -2.05 -10.65 -8.30
C PRO A 62 -1.43 -9.60 -7.37
N ILE A 63 -1.17 -8.39 -7.86
CA ILE A 63 -0.60 -7.30 -7.05
C ILE A 63 -1.62 -6.87 -5.99
N LEU A 64 -2.89 -6.69 -6.37
CA LEU A 64 -3.97 -6.32 -5.45
C LEU A 64 -4.26 -7.44 -4.45
N THR A 65 -4.28 -8.69 -4.92
CA THR A 65 -4.44 -9.86 -4.04
C THR A 65 -3.35 -9.92 -2.97
N ARG A 66 -2.09 -9.64 -3.33
CA ARG A 66 -0.97 -9.67 -2.37
C ARG A 66 -1.12 -8.63 -1.26
N ILE A 67 -1.72 -7.47 -1.55
CA ILE A 67 -1.99 -6.42 -0.55
C ILE A 67 -3.37 -6.59 0.13
N GLY A 68 -4.08 -7.68 -0.16
CA GLY A 68 -5.36 -8.02 0.47
C GLY A 68 -6.57 -7.24 -0.06
N LEU A 69 -6.51 -6.71 -1.28
CA LEU A 69 -7.57 -5.89 -1.88
C LEU A 69 -8.05 -6.47 -3.21
N ASP A 70 -9.31 -6.21 -3.54
CA ASP A 70 -9.82 -6.31 -4.90
C ASP A 70 -9.72 -4.95 -5.62
N ALA A 71 -10.15 -4.89 -6.89
CA ALA A 71 -10.10 -3.67 -7.69
C ALA A 71 -10.93 -2.52 -7.07
N CYS A 72 -12.09 -2.83 -6.49
CA CYS A 72 -12.98 -1.85 -5.87
C CYS A 72 -12.37 -1.29 -4.59
N GLY A 73 -11.94 -2.16 -3.68
CA GLY A 73 -11.27 -1.81 -2.44
C GLY A 73 -9.99 -1.01 -2.68
N TRP A 74 -9.22 -1.34 -3.72
CA TRP A 74 -8.09 -0.52 -4.14
C TRP A 74 -8.49 0.90 -4.54
N CYS A 75 -9.51 1.05 -5.39
CA CYS A 75 -9.98 2.37 -5.83
C CYS A 75 -10.50 3.20 -4.64
N ASP A 76 -11.19 2.58 -3.68
CA ASP A 76 -11.64 3.21 -2.45
C ASP A 76 -10.47 3.68 -1.58
N VAL A 77 -9.45 2.82 -1.40
CA VAL A 77 -8.23 3.18 -0.68
C VAL A 77 -7.55 4.37 -1.34
N VAL A 78 -7.29 4.31 -2.65
CA VAL A 78 -6.56 5.38 -3.34
C VAL A 78 -7.33 6.70 -3.32
N SER A 79 -8.64 6.68 -3.57
CA SER A 79 -9.46 7.89 -3.60
C SER A 79 -9.67 8.56 -2.23
N ARG A 80 -9.53 7.79 -1.14
CA ARG A 80 -9.81 8.24 0.24
C ARG A 80 -8.59 8.15 1.15
N PHE A 81 -7.41 7.83 0.62
CA PHE A 81 -6.22 7.44 1.40
C PHE A 81 -5.97 8.38 2.57
N GLY A 82 -5.85 9.69 2.33
CA GLY A 82 -5.56 10.67 3.38
C GLY A 82 -6.69 10.90 4.40
N ARG A 83 -7.95 10.59 4.06
CA ARG A 83 -9.08 10.63 5.01
C ARG A 83 -9.13 9.37 5.87
N MET A 84 -8.87 8.22 5.25
CA MET A 84 -8.92 6.89 5.86
C MET A 84 -7.73 6.67 6.78
N PHE A 85 -6.52 6.92 6.27
CA PHE A 85 -5.25 6.77 6.97
C PHE A 85 -4.71 8.16 7.31
N LYS A 86 -4.85 8.54 8.58
CA LYS A 86 -4.39 9.84 9.07
C LYS A 86 -2.93 9.78 9.48
N ARG A 87 -2.63 8.95 10.49
CA ARG A 87 -1.31 8.87 11.13
C ARG A 87 -0.49 7.68 10.63
N ALA A 88 -1.15 6.56 10.34
CA ALA A 88 -0.51 5.35 9.83
C ALA A 88 -1.48 4.61 8.91
N ALA A 89 -0.91 3.81 8.01
CA ALA A 89 -1.62 2.91 7.11
C ALA A 89 -1.07 1.49 7.29
N GLY A 90 -1.95 0.49 7.22
CA GLY A 90 -1.60 -0.91 7.42
C GLY A 90 -2.83 -1.74 7.81
N THR A 91 -2.66 -3.05 7.98
CA THR A 91 -3.72 -3.92 8.51
C THR A 91 -4.11 -3.52 9.93
N PRO A 92 -5.29 -3.90 10.44
CA PRO A 92 -5.67 -3.64 11.83
C PRO A 92 -4.62 -4.10 12.85
N GLU A 93 -3.98 -5.25 12.61
CA GLU A 93 -2.91 -5.81 13.46
C GLU A 93 -1.68 -4.92 13.43
N SER A 94 -1.28 -4.47 12.23
CA SER A 94 -0.15 -3.54 12.05
C SER A 94 -0.40 -2.21 12.74
N LEU A 95 -1.62 -1.68 12.65
CA LEU A 95 -2.01 -0.43 13.32
C LEU A 95 -2.06 -0.58 14.84
N ALA A 96 -2.47 -1.74 15.35
CA ALA A 96 -2.43 -2.05 16.78
C ALA A 96 -1.00 -2.14 17.31
N GLN A 97 -0.09 -2.79 16.56
CA GLN A 97 1.33 -2.82 16.89
C GLN A 97 1.96 -1.43 16.85
N GLU A 98 1.62 -0.62 15.85
CA GLU A 98 2.10 0.75 15.73
C GLU A 98 1.58 1.64 16.88
N ALA A 99 0.35 1.42 17.35
CA ALA A 99 -0.15 2.11 18.54
C ALA A 99 0.71 1.80 19.77
N ILE A 100 1.02 0.52 20.00
CA ILE A 100 1.91 0.09 21.10
C ILE A 100 3.30 0.72 20.96
N ARG A 101 3.91 0.62 19.77
CA ARG A 101 5.24 1.17 19.49
C ARG A 101 5.32 2.67 19.73
N SER A 102 4.25 3.39 19.39
CA SER A 102 4.15 4.85 19.56
C SER A 102 3.63 5.29 20.94
N GLY A 103 3.44 4.36 21.89
CA GLY A 103 2.88 4.67 23.23
C GLY A 103 1.45 5.21 23.18
N GLN A 104 0.70 4.92 22.13
CA GLN A 104 -0.68 5.32 21.92
C GLN A 104 -1.63 4.18 22.29
N ARG A 105 -2.82 4.51 22.79
CA ARG A 105 -3.85 3.50 23.07
C ARG A 105 -4.49 2.92 21.80
N TRP A 106 -4.51 3.69 20.71
CA TRP A 106 -5.10 3.31 19.42
C TRP A 106 -4.61 4.23 18.29
N ILE A 107 -4.75 3.78 17.04
CA ILE A 107 -4.55 4.59 15.83
C ILE A 107 -5.82 4.53 14.98
N CYS A 108 -6.23 5.68 14.45
CA CYS A 108 -7.47 5.81 13.67
C CYS A 108 -7.31 5.28 12.24
N ALA A 109 -8.13 4.30 11.86
CA ALA A 109 -8.40 3.95 10.47
C ALA A 109 -9.83 3.37 10.32
N ARG A 110 -10.85 4.21 10.58
CA ARG A 110 -12.27 3.82 10.75
C ARG A 110 -12.92 3.14 9.53
N GLU A 111 -12.27 3.15 8.38
CA GLU A 111 -12.79 2.63 7.11
C GLU A 111 -11.75 1.75 6.40
N ASN A 112 -10.80 1.19 7.16
CA ASN A 112 -9.68 0.43 6.63
C ASN A 112 -10.14 -0.88 5.96
N PRO A 113 -10.04 -1.02 4.62
CA PRO A 113 -10.45 -2.25 3.95
C PRO A 113 -9.38 -3.36 4.06
N LEU A 114 -8.16 -3.05 4.51
CA LEU A 114 -7.06 -4.01 4.67
C LEU A 114 -7.31 -5.06 5.78
N GLY A 115 -8.44 -5.00 6.49
CA GLY A 115 -8.86 -5.97 7.50
C GLY A 115 -10.24 -6.58 7.28
N MET A 116 -10.88 -6.31 6.14
CA MET A 116 -12.25 -6.75 5.85
C MET A 116 -12.33 -8.07 5.06
N SER A 117 -11.19 -8.63 4.64
CA SER A 117 -11.11 -9.87 3.86
C SER A 117 -11.10 -11.11 4.78
N THR A 118 -12.18 -11.27 5.56
CA THR A 118 -12.44 -12.52 6.30
C THR A 118 -13.91 -12.88 6.18
N THR A 119 -14.37 -13.31 5.00
CA THR A 119 -15.53 -14.18 4.80
C THR A 119 -15.42 -14.84 3.44
#